data_AF-A0A5C8EFX8-F1
#
_entry.id   AF-A0A5C8EFX8-F1
#
_cell.length_a   1.000
_cell.length_b   1.000
_cell.length_c   1.000
_cell.angle_alpha   90.00
_cell.angle_beta   90.00
_cell.angle_gamma   90.00
#
_symmetry.space_group_name_H-M   'P 1'
#
loop_
_entity.id
_entity.type
_entity.pdbx_description
1 polymer ?
#
loop_
_entity_poly.entity_id
_entity_poly.type
_entity_poly.pdbx_seq_one_letter_code
_entity_poly.pdbx_strand_id
1 'polypeptide(L)'
;MSGLIAVTAFIVGFTVFAAQPADAASCSSSRNTCAARCKKDNPTDKNCVSDHCMPKYNQCKVTGCWQEGGRYGGGLTCNMDRK
;
A
#
# COMPACT_ATOMS: atom_id res chain seq x y z
N MET A 1 26.17 55.55 6.66
CA MET A 1 24.75 55.15 6.67
C MET A 1 24.56 54.28 5.43
N SER A 2 24.62 52.95 5.60
CA SER A 2 23.43 52.08 5.74
C SER A 2 22.67 51.99 4.39
N GLY A 3 22.49 50.84 3.75
CA GLY A 3 22.61 49.48 4.25
C GLY A 3 22.68 48.44 3.13
N LEU A 4 23.24 47.30 3.51
CA LEU A 4 23.15 46.00 2.85
C LEU A 4 21.69 45.62 2.60
N ILE A 5 21.35 45.29 1.36
CA ILE A 5 20.19 44.43 1.06
C ILE A 5 20.75 43.08 0.62
N ALA A 6 20.83 42.18 1.60
CA ALA A 6 21.11 40.77 1.39
C ALA A 6 19.88 40.10 0.77
N VAL A 7 19.94 39.83 -0.54
CA VAL A 7 18.92 39.00 -1.21
C VAL A 7 19.26 37.54 -0.91
N THR A 8 18.70 37.03 0.17
CA THR A 8 18.67 35.61 0.51
C THR A 8 17.71 34.91 -0.44
N ALA A 9 18.23 34.40 -1.55
CA ALA A 9 17.48 33.48 -2.42
C ALA A 9 17.37 32.12 -1.71
N PHE A 10 16.31 31.97 -0.92
CA PHE A 10 15.78 30.68 -0.50
C PHE A 10 15.39 29.89 -1.75
N ILE A 11 16.30 29.07 -2.27
CA ILE A 11 15.95 28.06 -3.26
C ILE A 11 15.21 26.97 -2.50
N VAL A 12 13.88 27.07 -2.59
CA VAL A 12 12.91 26.09 -2.14
C VAL A 12 13.29 24.74 -2.75
N GLY A 13 13.81 23.84 -1.92
CA GLY A 13 13.99 22.44 -2.25
C GLY A 13 12.61 21.82 -2.47
N PHE A 14 12.12 21.87 -3.71
CA PHE A 14 11.06 21.01 -4.19
C PHE A 14 11.59 19.57 -4.13
N THR A 15 11.43 18.95 -2.97
CA THR A 15 11.50 17.50 -2.84
C THR A 15 10.32 16.96 -3.62
N VAL A 16 10.62 16.61 -4.86
CA VAL A 16 9.74 15.85 -5.72
C VAL A 16 9.48 14.55 -4.98
N PHE A 17 8.37 14.46 -4.25
CA PHE A 17 7.81 13.19 -3.85
C PHE A 17 7.43 12.51 -5.16
N ALA A 18 8.38 11.76 -5.71
CA ALA A 18 8.11 10.78 -6.72
C ALA A 18 6.98 9.92 -6.15
N ALA A 19 5.78 10.07 -6.72
CA ALA A 19 4.74 9.10 -6.55
C ALA A 19 5.37 7.78 -6.99
N GLN A 20 5.76 6.97 -6.00
CA GLN A 20 6.30 5.65 -6.26
C GLN A 20 5.30 5.00 -7.21
N PRO A 21 5.74 4.45 -8.37
CA PRO A 21 4.83 3.67 -9.19
C PRO A 21 4.18 2.69 -8.25
N ALA A 22 2.85 2.65 -8.21
CA ALA A 22 2.11 1.71 -7.40
C ALA A 22 2.69 0.33 -7.72
N ASP A 23 3.57 -0.14 -6.84
CA ASP A 23 4.43 -1.29 -7.04
C ASP A 23 3.48 -2.39 -7.45
N ALA A 24 3.60 -2.89 -8.70
CA ALA A 24 2.57 -3.64 -9.39
C ALA A 24 2.00 -4.68 -8.42
N ALA A 25 0.82 -4.37 -7.87
CA ALA A 25 0.46 -4.96 -6.60
C ALA A 25 0.22 -6.44 -6.86
N SER A 26 1.03 -7.30 -6.25
CA SER A 26 0.96 -8.75 -6.46
C SER A 26 0.00 -9.37 -5.45
N CYS A 27 -0.46 -10.59 -5.73
CA CYS A 27 -1.24 -11.36 -4.76
C CYS A 27 -0.46 -11.52 -3.44
N SER A 28 0.86 -11.71 -3.53
CA SER A 28 1.75 -11.85 -2.37
C SER A 28 1.89 -10.56 -1.57
N SER A 29 2.08 -9.41 -2.22
CA SER A 29 2.15 -8.10 -1.57
C SER A 29 0.82 -7.75 -0.90
N SER A 30 -0.30 -8.08 -1.54
CA SER A 30 -1.65 -7.85 -1.00
C SER A 30 -1.94 -8.73 0.21
N ARG A 31 -1.51 -10.01 0.18
CA ARG A 31 -1.56 -10.91 1.34
C ARG A 31 -0.73 -10.40 2.51
N ASN A 32 0.49 -9.91 2.27
CA ASN A 32 1.33 -9.35 3.33
C ASN A 32 0.68 -8.13 3.99
N THR A 33 0.07 -7.26 3.17
CA THR A 33 -0.70 -6.11 3.66
C THR A 33 -1.89 -6.55 4.52
N CYS A 34 -2.63 -7.57 4.08
CA CYS A 34 -3.72 -8.17 4.85
C CYS A 34 -3.23 -8.73 6.19
N ALA A 35 -2.11 -9.46 6.20
CA ALA A 35 -1.54 -10.02 7.43
C ALA A 35 -1.06 -8.94 8.41
N ALA A 36 -0.48 -7.84 7.91
CA ALA A 36 -0.12 -6.69 8.73
C ALA A 36 -1.35 -6.03 9.37
N ARG A 37 -2.44 -5.89 8.62
CA ARG A 37 -3.72 -5.38 9.12
C ARG A 37 -4.35 -6.32 10.14
N CYS A 38 -4.31 -7.63 9.93
CA CYS A 38 -4.74 -8.61 10.95
C CYS A 38 -4.03 -8.41 12.28
N LYS A 39 -2.71 -8.24 12.28
CA LYS A 39 -1.94 -7.98 13.51
C LYS A 39 -2.31 -6.65 14.19
N LYS A 40 -2.70 -5.64 13.41
CA LYS A 40 -3.06 -4.31 13.91
C LYS A 40 -4.49 -4.26 14.45
N ASP A 41 -5.45 -4.81 13.70
CA ASP A 41 -6.88 -4.63 13.93
C ASP A 41 -7.49 -5.80 14.73
N ASN A 42 -6.89 -6.99 14.66
CA ASN A 42 -7.34 -8.18 15.39
C ASN A 42 -6.14 -8.89 16.08
N PRO A 43 -5.44 -8.22 17.02
CA PRO A 43 -4.21 -8.75 17.62
C PRO A 43 -4.41 -10.05 18.42
N THR A 44 -5.63 -10.32 18.89
CA THR A 44 -5.99 -11.54 19.63
C THR A 44 -6.41 -12.69 18.72
N ASP A 45 -6.74 -12.43 17.46
CA ASP A 45 -7.15 -13.46 16.51
C ASP A 45 -5.93 -14.05 15.80
N LYS A 46 -5.49 -15.22 16.29
CA LYS A 46 -4.37 -15.97 15.73
C LYS A 46 -4.67 -16.54 14.34
N ASN A 47 -5.94 -16.67 13.97
CA ASN A 47 -6.37 -17.26 12.72
C ASN A 47 -6.77 -16.21 11.67
N CYS A 48 -6.80 -14.92 11.99
CA CYS A 48 -7.18 -13.83 11.06
C CYS A 48 -6.50 -13.94 9.68
N VAL A 49 -5.22 -14.30 9.63
CA VAL A 49 -4.51 -14.48 8.35
C VAL A 49 -5.02 -15.69 7.58
N SER A 50 -5.29 -16.80 8.27
CA SER A 50 -5.81 -18.03 7.66
C SER A 50 -7.27 -17.87 7.21
N ASP A 51 -8.11 -17.24 8.02
CA ASP A 51 -9.54 -17.07 7.72
C ASP A 51 -9.83 -15.95 6.73
N HIS A 52 -9.03 -14.87 6.71
CA HIS A 52 -9.30 -13.71 5.86
C HIS A 52 -8.31 -13.51 4.72
N CYS A 53 -7.01 -13.72 4.96
CA CYS A 53 -5.98 -13.39 3.97
C CYS A 53 -5.67 -14.54 3.02
N MET A 54 -5.58 -15.78 3.53
CA MET A 54 -5.31 -16.98 2.72
C MET A 54 -6.37 -17.28 1.66
N PRO A 55 -7.70 -17.24 1.93
CA PRO A 55 -8.69 -17.47 0.89
C PRO A 55 -8.63 -16.42 -0.22
N LYS A 56 -8.46 -15.14 0.13
CA LYS A 56 -8.27 -14.04 -0.86
C LYS A 56 -7.00 -14.22 -1.68
N TYR A 57 -5.91 -14.66 -1.06
CA TYR A 57 -4.65 -14.97 -1.73
C TYR A 57 -4.80 -16.11 -2.73
N ASN A 58 -5.43 -17.21 -2.32
CA ASN A 58 -5.69 -18.36 -3.19
C ASN A 58 -6.58 -17.97 -4.38
N GLN A 59 -7.63 -17.18 -4.13
CA GLN A 59 -8.49 -16.66 -5.19
C GLN A 59 -7.73 -15.72 -6.13
N CYS A 60 -6.88 -14.83 -5.60
CA CYS A 60 -6.06 -13.93 -6.39
C CYS A 60 -5.09 -14.70 -7.29
N LYS A 61 -4.49 -15.79 -6.79
CA LYS A 61 -3.63 -16.65 -7.60
C LYS A 61 -4.35 -17.34 -8.77
N VAL A 62 -5.65 -17.62 -8.63
CA VAL A 62 -6.46 -18.27 -9.66
C VAL A 62 -7.00 -17.25 -10.66
N THR A 63 -7.45 -16.09 -10.17
CA THR A 63 -8.17 -15.08 -10.97
C THR A 63 -7.28 -13.93 -11.46
N GLY A 64 -6.10 -13.77 -10.87
CA GLY A 64 -5.26 -12.59 -11.04
C GLY A 64 -5.84 -11.33 -10.38
N CYS A 65 -6.85 -11.46 -9.52
CA CYS A 65 -7.55 -10.33 -8.91
C CYS A 65 -7.62 -10.45 -7.38
N TRP A 66 -7.25 -9.37 -6.69
CA TRP A 66 -7.42 -9.21 -5.27
C TRP A 66 -8.60 -8.29 -4.96
N GLN A 67 -9.59 -8.83 -4.24
CA GLN A 67 -10.68 -8.04 -3.68
C GLN A 67 -10.30 -7.57 -2.28
N GLU A 68 -10.14 -6.27 -2.08
CA GLU A 68 -9.91 -5.71 -0.76
C GLU A 68 -11.17 -5.81 0.12
N GLY A 69 -10.99 -5.93 1.43
CA GLY A 69 -12.10 -5.95 2.38
C GLY A 69 -12.77 -4.58 2.45
N GLY A 70 -14.10 -4.54 2.66
CA GLY A 70 -14.87 -3.28 2.69
C GLY A 70 -14.35 -2.24 3.68
N ARG A 71 -13.78 -2.68 4.82
CA ARG A 71 -13.14 -1.79 5.81
C ARG A 71 -11.92 -1.02 5.28
N TYR A 72 -11.34 -1.45 4.17
CA TYR A 72 -10.12 -0.84 3.60
C TYR A 72 -10.37 -0.14 2.27
N GLY A 73 -11.64 0.04 1.87
CA GLY A 73 -12.04 0.71 0.63
C GLY A 73 -12.66 -0.23 -0.39
N GLY A 74 -12.60 -1.55 -0.19
CA GLY A 74 -13.32 -2.52 -1.03
C GLY A 74 -12.87 -2.53 -2.49
N GLY A 75 -11.68 -2.02 -2.79
CA GLY A 75 -11.16 -1.98 -4.16
C GLY A 75 -10.91 -3.38 -4.72
N LEU A 76 -11.27 -3.59 -5.99
CA LEU A 76 -10.85 -4.76 -6.75
C LEU A 76 -9.62 -4.39 -7.56
N THR A 77 -8.51 -5.06 -7.31
CA THR A 77 -7.28 -4.86 -8.08
C THR A 77 -7.00 -6.12 -8.88
N CYS A 78 -6.94 -6.00 -10.20
CA CYS A 78 -6.75 -7.12 -11.12
C CYS A 78 -5.42 -7.03 -11.85
N ASN A 79 -5.04 -8.12 -12.53
CA ASN A 79 -3.76 -8.30 -13.21
C ASN A 79 -2.57 -8.41 -12.24
N MET A 80 -2.85 -8.80 -11.01
CA MET A 80 -1.88 -9.09 -9.96
C MET A 80 -1.41 -10.52 -10.19
N ASP A 81 -0.13 -10.75 -10.47
CA ASP A 81 0.42 -12.09 -10.79
C ASP A 81 0.09 -12.64 -12.21
N ARG A 82 -0.31 -11.80 -13.18
CA ARG A 82 -0.22 -12.19 -14.59
C ARG A 82 1.26 -12.24 -15.00
N LYS A 83 1.89 -13.40 -14.83
CA LYS A 83 3.15 -13.73 -15.53
C LYS A 83 2.83 -14.42 -16.86
#